data_AF-A0A9E0NFS2-F1
#
_entry.id   AF-A0A9E0NFS2-F1
#
_cell.length_a   1.000
_cell.length_b   1.000
_cell.length_c   1.000
_cell.angle_alpha   90.00
_cell.angle_beta   90.00
_cell.angle_gamma   90.00
#
_symmetry.space_group_name_H-M   'P 1'
#
loop_
_entity.id
_entity.type
_entity.pdbx_description
1 polymer ?
#
loop_
_entity_poly.entity_id
_entity_poly.type
_entity_poly.pdbx_seq_one_letter_code
_entity_poly.pdbx_strand_id
1 'polypeptide(L)'
;MNKIYRILFCSIIACVLYGNNPALAQRPPMMPPAFMGGPPGMMQMQAITMQRHQARTLLYREALEELRKNPQAADVPTCPTIAAKTRTLCIRRPATSSANNATSPDSAPRKTTSGALDEPISLSPDRHRRALLIGNDAYSQPIPALNTPIHDVDQIAEVLRRQFGYETRVLHNASKEEIVEAFNTMADQAKPEDSVLLFYAGHGYLIEDTGMGFWIPVNGSTKTAAQWISNSDISKLLQAIAARQIILVSDSCFSGSLTREQKLSTGFAAKSADALRQRSVLAFSSGGEEPVSDEGKGGHSIFAWHLINTLKSVSGNQLGFDIYRSVHDAVKKDFPQEPQYGGVITAGHTSGGEFLFDRRNN
;
A
#
# COMPACT_ATOMS: atom_id res chain seq x y z
N MET A 1 -43.15 -16.12 36.05
CA MET A 1 -43.25 -15.26 34.85
C MET A 1 -43.27 -13.82 35.33
N ASN A 2 -42.34 -12.91 35.07
CA ASN A 2 -41.05 -12.92 34.41
C ASN A 2 -40.25 -11.78 35.07
N LYS A 3 -39.02 -12.08 35.51
CA LYS A 3 -37.97 -11.09 35.79
C LYS A 3 -37.48 -10.58 34.44
N ILE A 4 -37.58 -9.28 34.17
CA ILE A 4 -36.79 -8.43 33.24
C ILE A 4 -37.43 -7.04 33.33
N TYR A 5 -36.64 -5.97 33.31
CA TYR A 5 -36.97 -4.55 33.58
C TYR A 5 -36.76 -4.06 35.02
N ARG A 6 -35.48 -3.97 35.43
CA ARG A 6 -35.06 -2.96 36.41
C ARG A 6 -33.57 -2.63 36.34
N ILE A 7 -33.07 -2.21 35.17
CA ILE A 7 -31.80 -1.46 35.04
C ILE A 7 -31.98 -0.42 33.92
N LEU A 8 -32.64 0.68 34.25
CA LEU A 8 -32.54 1.96 33.56
C LEU A 8 -32.70 3.01 34.66
N PHE A 9 -31.94 4.11 34.58
CA PHE A 9 -31.83 5.22 35.54
C PHE A 9 -30.86 5.05 36.73
N CYS A 10 -29.57 5.30 36.49
CA CYS A 10 -28.78 6.24 37.31
C CYS A 10 -27.37 6.42 36.69
N SER A 11 -27.11 7.53 35.98
CA SER A 11 -25.75 8.05 35.73
C SER A 11 -25.80 9.43 35.08
N ILE A 12 -26.49 10.37 35.74
CA ILE A 12 -26.25 11.81 35.59
C ILE A 12 -26.38 12.35 37.01
N ILE A 13 -25.40 13.13 37.47
CA ILE A 13 -25.18 13.64 38.84
C ILE A 13 -24.23 12.76 39.68
N ALA A 14 -22.94 12.81 39.34
CA ALA A 14 -21.82 12.71 40.27
C ALA A 14 -20.53 13.20 39.59
N CYS A 15 -20.51 14.46 39.13
CA CYS A 15 -19.32 15.10 38.56
C CYS A 15 -18.97 16.43 39.24
N VAL A 16 -19.45 16.63 40.47
CA VAL A 16 -19.04 17.76 41.30
C VAL A 16 -18.79 17.20 42.69
N LEU A 17 -17.61 17.52 43.23
CA LEU A 17 -17.04 17.14 44.53
C LEU A 17 -16.11 15.92 44.51
N TYR A 18 -14.88 16.15 44.98
CA TYR A 18 -13.70 15.27 45.05
C TYR A 18 -12.96 15.13 43.70
N GLY A 19 -11.77 15.70 43.49
CA GLY A 19 -10.65 15.85 44.41
C GLY A 19 -9.49 15.03 43.82
N ASN A 20 -8.40 15.71 43.44
CA ASN A 20 -7.18 15.16 42.85
C ASN A 20 -6.78 13.82 43.50
N ASN A 21 -6.87 12.74 42.74
CA ASN A 21 -6.42 11.42 43.18
C ASN A 21 -5.56 10.79 42.07
N PRO A 22 -4.24 10.61 42.27
CA PRO A 22 -3.33 10.14 41.22
C PRO A 22 -3.45 8.63 40.91
N ALA A 23 -4.47 7.95 41.43
CA ALA A 23 -4.70 6.52 41.24
C ALA A 23 -5.55 6.14 40.01
N LEU A 24 -5.93 7.09 39.15
CA LEU A 24 -6.69 6.82 37.92
C LEU A 24 -5.81 6.66 36.66
N ALA A 25 -4.49 6.81 36.76
CA ALA A 25 -3.57 6.77 35.63
C ALA A 25 -3.03 5.35 35.28
N GLN A 26 -3.58 4.28 35.87
CA GLN A 26 -3.10 2.90 35.64
C GLN A 26 -4.22 1.90 35.30
N ARG A 27 -5.30 2.36 34.65
CA ARG A 27 -6.25 1.40 34.07
C ARG A 27 -5.66 0.89 32.74
N PRO A 28 -5.46 -0.44 32.57
CA PRO A 28 -5.12 -0.98 31.26
C PRO A 28 -6.20 -0.57 30.25
N PRO A 29 -5.86 -0.37 28.97
CA PRO A 29 -6.86 -0.09 27.96
C PRO A 29 -7.93 -1.19 28.04
N MET A 30 -9.20 -0.77 28.11
CA MET A 30 -10.33 -1.70 28.11
C MET A 30 -10.27 -2.48 26.80
N MET A 31 -9.70 -3.70 26.85
CA MET A 31 -9.73 -4.62 25.73
C MET A 31 -11.19 -4.99 25.48
N PRO A 32 -11.69 -4.91 24.24
CA PRO A 32 -12.97 -5.53 23.92
C PRO A 32 -12.89 -7.02 24.28
N PRO A 33 -13.96 -7.61 24.83
CA PRO A 33 -13.94 -9.02 25.20
C PRO A 33 -13.64 -9.88 23.97
N ALA A 34 -12.79 -10.91 24.15
CA ALA A 34 -12.59 -11.94 23.15
C ALA A 34 -13.96 -12.49 22.73
N PHE A 35 -14.21 -12.58 21.42
CA PHE A 35 -15.46 -13.08 20.86
C PHE A 35 -15.73 -14.52 21.35
N MET A 36 -16.60 -14.64 22.35
CA MET A 36 -17.07 -15.91 22.92
C MET A 36 -18.11 -16.51 21.95
N GLY A 37 -17.67 -17.01 20.78
CA GLY A 37 -18.61 -17.50 19.76
C GLY A 37 -18.05 -18.16 18.51
N GLY A 38 -16.73 -18.31 18.37
CA GLY A 38 -16.11 -18.72 17.11
C GLY A 38 -15.97 -17.55 16.12
N PRO A 39 -15.46 -17.79 14.90
CA PRO A 39 -15.23 -16.72 13.94
C PRO A 39 -16.56 -16.02 13.59
N PRO A 40 -16.63 -14.68 13.65
CA PRO A 40 -17.84 -13.93 13.35
C PRO A 40 -18.37 -14.26 11.95
N GLY A 41 -19.68 -14.45 11.83
CA GLY A 41 -20.33 -14.66 10.53
C GLY A 41 -20.21 -13.43 9.63
N MET A 42 -20.39 -13.59 8.31
CA MET A 42 -20.20 -12.50 7.33
C MET A 42 -20.97 -11.21 7.65
N MET A 43 -22.22 -11.31 8.13
CA MET A 43 -23.02 -10.14 8.53
C MET A 43 -22.42 -9.39 9.73
N GLN A 44 -21.85 -10.11 10.71
CA GLN A 44 -21.17 -9.49 11.85
C GLN A 44 -19.88 -8.81 11.39
N MET A 45 -19.13 -9.44 10.49
CA MET A 45 -17.93 -8.84 9.91
C MET A 45 -18.24 -7.55 9.16
N GLN A 46 -19.28 -7.54 8.33
CA GLN A 46 -19.74 -6.34 7.64
C GLN A 46 -20.14 -5.21 8.61
N ALA A 47 -20.83 -5.55 9.71
CA ALA A 47 -21.18 -4.57 10.73
C ALA A 47 -19.94 -3.98 11.42
N ILE A 48 -18.93 -4.81 11.74
CA ILE A 48 -17.67 -4.36 12.34
C ILE A 48 -16.91 -3.44 11.36
N THR A 49 -16.81 -3.82 10.09
CA THR A 49 -16.22 -2.99 9.03
C THR A 49 -16.89 -1.63 8.96
N MET A 50 -18.23 -1.61 8.91
CA MET A 50 -19.02 -0.39 8.83
C MET A 50 -18.82 0.51 10.05
N GLN A 51 -18.80 -0.06 11.26
CA GLN A 51 -18.54 0.70 12.49
C GLN A 51 -17.13 1.30 12.51
N ARG A 52 -16.11 0.54 12.09
CA ARG A 52 -14.73 1.03 11.99
C ARG A 52 -14.61 2.14 10.96
N HIS A 53 -15.25 1.98 9.79
CA HIS A 53 -15.33 3.03 8.78
C HIS A 53 -15.93 4.31 9.36
N GLN A 54 -17.11 4.22 10.01
CA GLN A 54 -17.76 5.37 10.64
C GLN A 54 -16.89 6.05 11.71
N ALA A 55 -16.22 5.26 12.55
CA ALA A 55 -15.32 5.78 13.57
C ALA A 55 -14.11 6.51 12.97
N ARG A 56 -13.53 5.98 11.88
CA ARG A 56 -12.44 6.63 11.14
C ARG A 56 -12.90 7.91 10.46
N THR A 57 -14.06 7.90 9.81
CA THR A 57 -14.67 9.10 9.20
C THR A 57 -14.90 10.19 10.25
N LEU A 58 -15.35 9.81 11.44
CA LEU A 58 -15.50 10.71 12.57
C LEU A 58 -14.15 11.25 13.07
N LEU A 59 -13.15 10.37 13.21
CA LEU A 59 -11.80 10.71 13.65
C LEU A 59 -11.17 11.77 12.73
N TYR A 60 -11.31 11.60 11.42
CA TYR A 60 -10.70 12.45 10.40
C TYR A 60 -11.59 13.59 9.91
N ARG A 61 -12.75 13.82 10.53
CA ARG A 61 -13.77 14.75 10.01
C ARG A 61 -13.20 16.12 9.60
N GLU A 62 -12.38 16.73 10.45
CA GLU A 62 -11.82 18.06 10.19
C GLU A 62 -10.88 18.07 8.96
N ALA A 63 -9.97 17.11 8.86
CA ALA A 63 -9.10 16.95 7.69
C ALA A 63 -9.91 16.66 6.40
N LEU A 64 -10.99 15.88 6.50
CA LEU A 64 -11.86 15.59 5.37
C LEU A 64 -12.64 16.83 4.91
N GLU A 65 -13.11 17.67 5.84
CA GLU A 65 -13.74 18.95 5.52
C GLU A 65 -12.77 19.93 4.88
N GLU A 66 -11.50 19.94 5.30
CA GLU A 66 -10.44 20.69 4.62
C GLU A 66 -10.28 20.20 3.17
N LEU A 67 -10.14 18.89 2.94
CA LEU A 67 -9.98 18.31 1.60
C LEU A 67 -11.20 18.55 0.71
N ARG A 68 -12.42 18.60 1.26
CA ARG A 68 -13.62 18.98 0.51
C ARG A 68 -13.58 20.42 0.00
N LYS A 69 -13.00 21.34 0.79
CA LYS A 69 -12.86 22.76 0.42
C LYS A 69 -11.65 23.00 -0.46
N ASN A 70 -10.56 22.30 -0.21
CA ASN A 70 -9.31 22.36 -0.94
C ASN A 70 -8.77 20.94 -1.18
N PRO A 71 -9.13 20.29 -2.30
CA PRO A 71 -8.65 18.95 -2.63
C PRO A 71 -7.12 18.85 -2.72
N GLN A 72 -6.43 19.97 -2.94
CA GLN A 72 -4.97 20.06 -3.03
C GLN A 72 -4.28 20.28 -1.69
N ALA A 73 -5.01 20.28 -0.56
CA ALA A 73 -4.41 20.52 0.76
C ALA A 73 -3.29 19.54 1.12
N ALA A 74 -3.33 18.32 0.57
CA ALA A 74 -2.30 17.30 0.75
C ALA A 74 -1.21 17.32 -0.34
N ASP A 75 -1.34 18.13 -1.39
CA ASP A 75 -0.47 18.04 -2.57
C ASP A 75 0.96 18.47 -2.27
N VAL A 76 1.92 17.71 -2.78
CA VAL A 76 3.33 18.05 -2.77
C VAL A 76 3.68 18.77 -4.08
N PRO A 77 4.30 19.96 -4.03
CA PRO A 77 4.68 20.68 -5.24
C PRO A 77 5.77 19.94 -6.02
N THR A 78 5.87 20.19 -7.32
CA THR A 78 6.99 19.67 -8.12
C THR A 78 8.26 20.47 -7.88
N CYS A 79 9.43 19.81 -7.92
CA CYS A 79 10.69 20.49 -7.63
C CYS A 79 11.00 21.59 -8.67
N PRO A 80 11.37 22.81 -8.24
CA PRO A 80 11.81 23.86 -9.13
C PRO A 80 13.23 23.54 -9.64
N THR A 81 13.33 22.98 -10.86
CA THR A 81 14.55 22.57 -11.58
C THR A 81 15.22 21.26 -11.12
N ILE A 82 15.92 20.59 -12.05
CA ILE A 82 16.53 19.26 -11.88
C ILE A 82 17.64 19.26 -10.82
N ALA A 83 18.28 20.41 -10.56
CA ALA A 83 19.48 20.52 -9.72
C ALA A 83 19.24 21.13 -8.33
N ALA A 84 18.02 21.53 -7.98
CA ALA A 84 17.81 22.27 -6.73
C ALA A 84 17.82 21.34 -5.51
N LYS A 85 18.94 21.33 -4.77
CA LYS A 85 19.02 20.90 -3.37
C LYS A 85 18.27 21.88 -2.48
N THR A 86 16.96 22.03 -2.68
CA THR A 86 16.15 22.91 -1.83
C THR A 86 15.70 22.12 -0.61
N ARG A 87 15.75 22.72 0.59
CA ARG A 87 15.17 22.18 1.83
C ARG A 87 13.63 22.08 1.82
N THR A 88 13.00 22.32 0.68
CA THR A 88 11.55 22.38 0.52
C THR A 88 11.07 21.05 -0.05
N LEU A 89 10.13 20.41 0.63
CA LEU A 89 9.48 19.18 0.20
C LEU A 89 8.94 19.33 -1.24
N CYS A 90 9.38 18.48 -2.16
CA CYS A 90 8.92 18.49 -3.54
C CYS A 90 9.06 17.12 -4.21
N ILE A 91 8.27 16.88 -5.25
CA ILE A 91 8.35 15.67 -6.09
C ILE A 91 9.25 15.92 -7.30
N ARG A 92 10.22 15.02 -7.54
CA ARG A 92 11.05 15.02 -8.75
C ARG A 92 10.20 14.93 -10.02
N ARG A 93 10.66 15.59 -11.09
CA ARG A 93 10.04 15.43 -12.42
C ARG A 93 10.60 14.18 -13.09
N PRO A 94 9.79 13.45 -13.88
CA PRO A 94 10.31 12.39 -14.73
C PRO A 94 11.41 12.95 -15.64
N ALA A 95 12.50 12.21 -15.81
CA ALA A 95 13.47 12.53 -16.86
C ALA A 95 12.75 12.43 -18.20
N THR A 96 12.53 13.56 -18.87
CA THR A 96 11.91 13.58 -20.20
C THR A 96 12.76 12.76 -21.16
N SER A 97 12.29 11.60 -21.60
CA SER A 97 12.73 11.07 -22.88
C SER A 97 12.26 12.08 -23.93
N SER A 98 13.20 12.69 -24.65
CA SER A 98 12.90 13.63 -25.74
C SER A 98 11.74 13.12 -26.59
N ALA A 99 10.68 13.92 -26.66
CA ALA A 99 9.64 13.77 -27.65
C ALA A 99 10.28 13.83 -29.04
N ASN A 100 10.36 12.70 -29.73
CA ASN A 100 10.69 12.65 -31.14
C ASN A 100 9.66 11.77 -31.86
N ASN A 101 8.84 12.49 -32.63
CA ASN A 101 8.13 12.10 -33.85
C ASN A 101 7.33 10.80 -33.87
N ALA A 102 6.01 11.00 -33.82
CA ALA A 102 5.02 10.12 -34.37
C ALA A 102 5.28 9.87 -35.87
N THR A 103 5.71 8.67 -36.20
CA THR A 103 5.42 8.05 -37.49
C THR A 103 5.11 6.58 -37.24
N SER A 104 3.83 6.23 -37.31
CA SER A 104 3.37 4.84 -37.31
C SER A 104 3.89 4.10 -38.55
N PRO A 105 4.25 2.82 -38.40
CA PRO A 105 3.95 1.85 -39.45
C PRO A 105 3.08 0.72 -38.89
N ASP A 106 1.86 0.72 -39.42
CA ASP A 106 1.14 -0.42 -39.97
C ASP A 106 1.06 -1.74 -39.18
N SER A 107 -0.19 -2.05 -38.82
CA SER A 107 -0.65 -3.26 -38.19
C SER A 107 -0.79 -4.41 -39.18
N ALA A 108 0.07 -5.43 -39.06
CA ALA A 108 -0.19 -6.76 -39.61
C ALA A 108 -0.38 -7.76 -38.45
N PRO A 109 -1.45 -8.59 -38.44
CA PRO A 109 -1.71 -9.53 -37.37
C PRO A 109 -0.81 -10.77 -37.51
N ARG A 110 0.16 -10.95 -36.61
CA ARG A 110 0.99 -12.17 -36.55
C ARG A 110 0.39 -13.18 -35.57
N LYS A 111 0.17 -14.39 -36.09
CA LYS A 111 -0.43 -15.55 -35.41
C LYS A 111 0.21 -15.84 -34.05
N THR A 112 -0.64 -15.97 -33.03
CA THR A 112 -0.33 -16.42 -31.68
C THR A 112 -0.08 -17.93 -31.65
N THR A 113 1.18 -18.34 -31.51
CA THR A 113 1.55 -19.68 -31.04
C THR A 113 1.67 -19.67 -29.53
N SER A 114 0.86 -20.50 -28.88
CA SER A 114 0.92 -20.83 -27.45
C SER A 114 2.25 -21.51 -27.12
N GLY A 115 3.12 -20.84 -26.38
CA GLY A 115 4.34 -21.41 -25.81
C GLY A 115 4.48 -20.97 -24.35
N ALA A 116 4.90 -21.90 -23.49
CA ALA A 116 5.34 -21.62 -22.13
C ALA A 116 6.56 -20.68 -22.13
N LEU A 117 6.95 -20.17 -20.96
CA LEU A 117 8.15 -19.35 -20.74
C LEU A 117 9.47 -20.16 -20.97
N ASP A 118 9.61 -20.78 -22.15
CA ASP A 118 10.73 -21.67 -22.50
C ASP A 118 11.92 -20.92 -23.12
N GLU A 119 11.77 -19.65 -23.50
CA GLU A 119 12.93 -18.81 -23.84
C GLU A 119 13.53 -18.17 -22.57
N PRO A 120 14.86 -18.28 -22.36
CA PRO A 120 15.50 -17.65 -21.22
C PRO A 120 15.33 -16.13 -21.34
N ILE A 121 14.64 -15.54 -20.37
CA ILE A 121 14.54 -14.09 -20.21
C ILE A 121 15.96 -13.57 -19.96
N SER A 122 16.61 -13.07 -21.01
CA SER A 122 17.94 -12.44 -20.92
C SER A 122 17.77 -11.05 -20.31
N LEU A 123 17.98 -10.97 -18.99
CA LEU A 123 17.99 -9.72 -18.24
C LEU A 123 19.36 -9.05 -18.40
N SER A 124 19.39 -7.72 -18.41
CA SER A 124 20.65 -6.96 -18.47
C SER A 124 21.55 -7.34 -17.30
N PRO A 125 22.86 -7.58 -17.52
CA PRO A 125 23.80 -7.89 -16.43
C PRO A 125 23.96 -6.73 -15.44
N ASP A 126 23.68 -5.50 -15.88
CA ASP A 126 23.73 -4.27 -15.08
C ASP A 126 22.41 -3.96 -14.35
N ARG A 127 21.40 -4.85 -14.41
CA ARG A 127 20.12 -4.65 -13.73
C ARG A 127 20.29 -4.71 -12.21
N HIS A 128 19.97 -3.62 -11.52
CA HIS A 128 19.81 -3.62 -10.07
C HIS A 128 18.36 -3.92 -9.68
N ARG A 129 18.20 -4.60 -8.54
CA ARG A 129 16.90 -4.80 -7.90
C ARG A 129 16.88 -3.93 -6.66
N ARG A 130 15.99 -2.93 -6.61
CA ARG A 130 15.92 -1.96 -5.51
C ARG A 130 14.59 -2.09 -4.80
N ALA A 131 14.59 -2.00 -3.48
CA ALA A 131 13.35 -1.96 -2.72
C ALA A 131 13.32 -0.83 -1.71
N LEU A 132 12.17 -0.15 -1.62
CA LEU A 132 11.85 0.79 -0.55
C LEU A 132 10.67 0.24 0.25
N LEU A 133 10.88 -0.02 1.53
CA LEU A 133 9.84 -0.54 2.42
C LEU A 133 9.57 0.46 3.54
N ILE A 134 8.30 0.79 3.77
CA ILE A 134 7.87 1.80 4.72
C ILE A 134 6.85 1.16 5.66
N GLY A 135 7.17 1.11 6.95
CA GLY A 135 6.30 0.56 7.99
C GLY A 135 6.02 1.63 9.05
N ASN A 136 4.76 2.03 9.17
CA ASN A 136 4.33 3.05 10.13
C ASN A 136 3.34 2.44 11.13
N ASP A 137 3.67 2.49 12.42
CA ASP A 137 2.87 1.92 13.49
C ASP A 137 2.76 2.80 14.74
N ALA A 138 3.73 3.68 15.01
CA ALA A 138 3.79 4.53 16.20
C ALA A 138 3.13 5.90 15.98
N TYR A 139 1.83 5.88 15.68
CA TYR A 139 1.06 7.11 15.45
C TYR A 139 0.79 7.90 16.74
N SER A 140 0.83 9.22 16.63
CA SER A 140 0.45 10.11 17.74
C SER A 140 -1.07 10.13 17.91
N GLN A 141 -1.51 10.14 19.17
CA GLN A 141 -2.93 10.28 19.50
C GLN A 141 -3.51 11.55 18.86
N PRO A 142 -4.75 11.51 18.35
CA PRO A 142 -5.76 10.45 18.51
C PRO A 142 -5.73 9.36 17.42
N ILE A 143 -4.74 9.34 16.54
CA ILE A 143 -4.62 8.27 15.54
C ILE A 143 -4.18 6.97 16.26
N PRO A 144 -4.91 5.86 16.14
CA PRO A 144 -4.53 4.61 16.79
C PRO A 144 -3.17 4.09 16.28
N ALA A 145 -2.34 3.58 17.19
CA ALA A 145 -1.14 2.84 16.80
C ALA A 145 -1.52 1.51 16.12
N LEU A 146 -0.59 0.96 15.33
CA LEU A 146 -0.69 -0.37 14.73
C LEU A 146 0.33 -1.31 15.39
N ASN A 147 0.20 -2.61 15.17
CA ASN A 147 1.05 -3.61 15.84
C ASN A 147 2.05 -4.32 14.92
N THR A 148 1.77 -4.39 13.61
CA THR A 148 2.51 -5.24 12.65
C THR A 148 3.38 -4.52 11.61
N PRO A 149 3.12 -3.26 11.19
CA PRO A 149 3.81 -2.67 10.04
C PRO A 149 5.34 -2.73 10.05
N ILE A 150 6.00 -2.46 11.19
CA ILE A 150 7.47 -2.57 11.28
C ILE A 150 7.94 -4.00 11.06
N HIS A 151 7.30 -4.96 11.72
CA HIS A 151 7.66 -6.37 11.59
C HIS A 151 7.39 -6.90 10.17
N ASP A 152 6.32 -6.43 9.54
CA ASP A 152 5.98 -6.74 8.15
C ASP A 152 7.09 -6.28 7.19
N VAL A 153 7.54 -5.01 7.29
CA VAL A 153 8.58 -4.50 6.40
C VAL A 153 9.94 -5.15 6.64
N ASP A 154 10.31 -5.43 7.88
CA ASP A 154 11.59 -6.08 8.19
C ASP A 154 11.66 -7.49 7.61
N GLN A 155 10.58 -8.26 7.77
CA GLN A 155 10.52 -9.63 7.29
C GLN A 155 10.45 -9.72 5.76
N ILE A 156 9.74 -8.79 5.10
CA ILE A 156 9.72 -8.70 3.64
C ILE A 156 11.09 -8.26 3.10
N ALA A 157 11.72 -7.25 3.72
CA ALA A 157 13.06 -6.81 3.33
C ALA A 157 14.08 -7.95 3.41
N GLU A 158 14.02 -8.76 4.46
CA GLU A 158 14.89 -9.92 4.61
C GLU A 158 14.69 -10.96 3.49
N VAL A 159 13.43 -11.28 3.16
CA VAL A 159 13.09 -12.20 2.06
C VAL A 159 13.60 -11.66 0.72
N LEU A 160 13.36 -10.38 0.43
CA LEU A 160 13.80 -9.73 -0.80
C LEU A 160 15.33 -9.71 -0.93
N ARG A 161 16.06 -9.41 0.15
CA ARG A 161 17.54 -9.47 0.16
C ARG A 161 18.04 -10.88 -0.09
N ARG A 162 17.57 -11.86 0.69
CA ARG A 162 18.15 -13.22 0.68
C ARG A 162 17.79 -14.04 -0.54
N GLN A 163 16.55 -13.95 -1.02
CA GLN A 163 16.06 -14.84 -2.09
C GLN A 163 16.16 -14.20 -3.47
N PHE A 164 15.93 -12.88 -3.53
CA PHE A 164 15.83 -12.15 -4.80
C PHE A 164 17.02 -11.21 -5.03
N GLY A 165 17.85 -10.93 -4.02
CA GLY A 165 19.03 -10.09 -4.15
C GLY A 165 18.72 -8.60 -4.31
N TYR A 166 17.63 -8.12 -3.70
CA TYR A 166 17.29 -6.70 -3.70
C TYR A 166 18.21 -5.88 -2.77
N GLU A 167 18.56 -4.68 -3.19
CA GLU A 167 19.08 -3.61 -2.33
C GLU A 167 17.89 -2.97 -1.60
N THR A 168 17.68 -3.32 -0.33
CA THR A 168 16.53 -2.85 0.45
C THR A 168 16.87 -1.62 1.29
N ARG A 169 16.03 -0.58 1.21
CA ARG A 169 15.97 0.53 2.16
C ARG A 169 14.67 0.42 2.95
N VAL A 170 14.77 0.37 4.28
CA VAL A 170 13.60 0.29 5.18
C VAL A 170 13.47 1.60 5.94
N LEU A 171 12.26 2.15 6.00
CA LEU A 171 11.90 3.27 6.85
C LEU A 171 10.87 2.81 7.88
N HIS A 172 11.16 3.06 9.15
CA HIS A 172 10.22 2.84 10.25
C HIS A 172 9.66 4.18 10.70
N ASN A 173 8.35 4.26 10.86
CA ASN A 173 7.66 5.45 11.37
C ASN A 173 8.07 6.73 10.63
N ALA A 174 7.98 6.66 9.31
CA ALA A 174 8.41 7.72 8.41
C ALA A 174 7.39 8.86 8.37
N SER A 175 7.90 10.09 8.39
CA SER A 175 7.16 11.31 8.10
C SER A 175 6.85 11.44 6.60
N LYS A 176 5.93 12.34 6.23
CA LYS A 176 5.67 12.68 4.82
C LYS A 176 6.96 13.06 4.09
N GLU A 177 7.79 13.87 4.72
CA GLU A 177 9.04 14.37 4.17
C GLU A 177 10.04 13.24 3.92
N GLU A 178 10.20 12.33 4.87
CA GLU A 178 11.10 11.18 4.75
C GLU A 178 10.66 10.21 3.65
N ILE A 179 9.34 10.00 3.51
CA ILE A 179 8.77 9.18 2.44
C ILE A 179 9.08 9.81 1.09
N VAL A 180 8.71 11.07 0.87
CA VAL A 180 8.95 11.77 -0.41
C VAL A 180 10.44 11.81 -0.75
N GLU A 181 11.31 12.08 0.23
CA GLU A 181 12.77 12.10 0.01
C GLU A 181 13.31 10.71 -0.38
N ALA A 182 12.78 9.64 0.22
CA ALA A 182 13.18 8.28 -0.16
C ALA A 182 12.73 7.90 -1.57
N PHE A 183 11.54 8.33 -2.00
CA PHE A 183 11.11 8.19 -3.39
C PHE A 183 11.98 9.03 -4.33
N ASN A 184 12.31 10.27 -3.98
CA ASN A 184 13.21 11.11 -4.78
C ASN A 184 14.60 10.49 -4.90
N THR A 185 15.14 9.93 -3.80
CA THR A 185 16.40 9.19 -3.81
C THR A 185 16.31 7.97 -4.74
N MET A 186 15.19 7.23 -4.70
CA MET A 186 14.96 6.10 -5.60
C MET A 186 14.92 6.56 -7.06
N ALA A 187 14.23 7.67 -7.36
CA ALA A 187 14.16 8.25 -8.69
C ALA A 187 15.54 8.71 -9.21
N ASP A 188 16.39 9.25 -8.34
CA ASP A 188 17.75 9.70 -8.69
C ASP A 188 18.70 8.50 -8.93
N GLN A 189 18.43 7.32 -8.35
CA GLN A 189 19.30 6.14 -8.40
C GLN A 189 18.88 5.09 -9.45
N ALA A 190 17.57 4.92 -9.65
CA ALA A 190 17.04 3.84 -10.48
C ALA A 190 17.26 4.12 -11.97
N LYS A 191 17.75 3.11 -12.69
CA LYS A 191 17.95 3.15 -14.15
C LYS A 191 16.84 2.39 -14.88
N PRO A 192 16.64 2.63 -16.20
CA PRO A 192 15.60 1.95 -16.97
C PRO A 192 15.64 0.41 -16.90
N GLU A 193 16.82 -0.18 -16.81
CA GLU A 193 17.04 -1.63 -16.69
C GLU A 193 16.73 -2.19 -15.30
N ASP A 194 16.59 -1.35 -14.27
CA ASP A 194 16.34 -1.77 -12.89
C ASP A 194 14.90 -2.27 -12.70
N SER A 195 14.71 -3.06 -11.63
CA SER A 195 13.38 -3.34 -11.07
C SER A 195 13.26 -2.75 -9.67
N VAL A 196 12.16 -2.04 -9.42
CA VAL A 196 11.88 -1.36 -8.15
C VAL A 196 10.64 -1.97 -7.51
N LEU A 197 10.78 -2.44 -6.27
CA LEU A 197 9.65 -2.84 -5.43
C LEU A 197 9.47 -1.81 -4.33
N LEU A 198 8.25 -1.30 -4.18
CA LEU A 198 7.89 -0.45 -3.06
C LEU A 198 6.88 -1.18 -2.19
N PHE A 199 7.07 -1.12 -0.87
CA PHE A 199 6.12 -1.68 0.08
C PHE A 199 5.73 -0.63 1.10
N TYR A 200 4.43 -0.46 1.35
CA TYR A 200 3.92 0.42 2.41
C TYR A 200 2.94 -0.35 3.29
N ALA A 201 3.17 -0.32 4.61
CA ALA A 201 2.21 -0.76 5.62
C ALA A 201 1.96 0.38 6.62
N GLY A 202 0.69 0.67 6.89
CA GLY A 202 0.31 1.75 7.79
C GLY A 202 -1.13 2.22 7.56
N HIS A 203 -1.50 3.32 8.21
CA HIS A 203 -2.81 3.93 7.98
C HIS A 203 -2.92 4.50 6.56
N GLY A 204 -4.11 4.37 6.01
CA GLY A 204 -4.57 5.05 4.81
C GLY A 204 -5.99 5.54 5.00
N TYR A 205 -6.53 6.32 4.05
CA TYR A 205 -7.92 6.74 4.04
C TYR A 205 -8.42 6.84 2.59
N LEU A 206 -9.64 6.38 2.31
CA LEU A 206 -10.29 6.52 1.01
C LEU A 206 -11.54 7.40 1.15
N ILE A 207 -11.59 8.50 0.41
CA ILE A 207 -12.80 9.32 0.28
C ILE A 207 -13.67 8.70 -0.81
N GLU A 208 -14.65 7.88 -0.42
CA GLU A 208 -15.47 7.08 -1.34
C GLU A 208 -16.13 7.93 -2.44
N ASP A 209 -16.71 9.08 -2.08
CA ASP A 209 -17.42 9.98 -3.02
C ASP A 209 -16.55 10.47 -4.17
N THR A 210 -15.26 10.66 -3.92
CA THR A 210 -14.31 11.22 -4.90
C THR A 210 -13.35 10.17 -5.45
N GLY A 211 -13.27 9.00 -4.82
CA GLY A 211 -12.26 7.98 -5.07
C GLY A 211 -10.83 8.38 -4.67
N MET A 212 -10.63 9.55 -4.06
CA MET A 212 -9.30 10.00 -3.62
C MET A 212 -8.83 9.22 -2.41
N GLY A 213 -7.70 8.53 -2.55
CA GLY A 213 -7.02 7.87 -1.45
C GLY A 213 -5.84 8.70 -0.93
N PHE A 214 -5.55 8.51 0.34
CA PHE A 214 -4.37 9.04 1.02
C PHE A 214 -3.64 7.97 1.85
N TRP A 215 -2.30 7.99 1.84
CA TRP A 215 -1.50 7.43 2.93
C TRP A 215 -1.41 8.43 4.07
N ILE A 216 -1.38 7.91 5.30
CA ILE A 216 -1.22 8.70 6.53
C ILE A 216 0.17 8.37 7.12
N PRO A 217 1.18 9.23 6.91
CA PRO A 217 2.48 9.13 7.55
C PRO A 217 2.41 9.29 9.07
N VAL A 218 3.50 9.01 9.80
CA VAL A 218 3.49 9.05 11.28
C VAL A 218 3.22 10.45 11.83
N ASN A 219 3.62 11.50 11.09
CA ASN A 219 3.35 12.90 11.40
C ASN A 219 2.01 13.41 10.84
N GLY A 220 1.14 12.49 10.40
CA GLY A 220 -0.22 12.79 9.96
C GLY A 220 -1.08 13.39 11.08
N SER A 221 -2.08 14.17 10.69
CA SER A 221 -3.02 14.82 11.61
C SER A 221 -4.44 14.40 11.30
N THR A 222 -5.29 14.41 12.33
CA THR A 222 -6.74 14.25 12.16
C THR A 222 -7.46 15.55 11.82
N LYS A 223 -6.78 16.69 12.02
CA LYS A 223 -7.32 18.03 11.82
C LYS A 223 -7.03 18.64 10.47
N THR A 224 -5.94 18.20 9.84
CA THR A 224 -5.51 18.69 8.53
C THR A 224 -4.89 17.55 7.71
N ALA A 225 -5.10 17.62 6.40
CA ALA A 225 -4.53 16.69 5.44
C ALA A 225 -3.14 17.11 4.91
N ALA A 226 -2.57 18.22 5.39
CA ALA A 226 -1.28 18.74 4.91
C ALA A 226 -0.15 17.70 4.93
N GLN A 227 -0.16 16.80 5.92
CA GLN A 227 0.84 15.75 6.10
C GLN A 227 0.43 14.40 5.49
N TRP A 228 -0.70 14.32 4.79
CA TRP A 228 -1.11 13.11 4.09
C TRP A 228 -0.47 13.06 2.70
N ILE A 229 -0.41 11.88 2.08
CA ILE A 229 0.11 11.70 0.72
C ILE A 229 -1.00 11.16 -0.17
N SER A 230 -1.42 11.92 -1.16
CA SER A 230 -2.50 11.53 -2.07
C SER A 230 -2.07 10.44 -3.07
N ASN A 231 -3.04 9.69 -3.61
CA ASN A 231 -2.80 8.82 -4.77
C ASN A 231 -2.14 9.56 -5.93
N SER A 232 -2.57 10.80 -6.19
CA SER A 232 -2.01 11.59 -7.29
C SER A 232 -0.52 11.82 -7.08
N ASP A 233 -0.11 12.15 -5.86
CA ASP A 233 1.29 12.32 -5.53
C ASP A 233 2.07 11.00 -5.54
N ILE A 234 1.48 9.90 -5.08
CA ILE A 234 2.10 8.57 -5.20
C ILE A 234 2.31 8.22 -6.68
N SER A 235 1.32 8.46 -7.55
CA SER A 235 1.47 8.26 -8.99
C SER A 235 2.58 9.14 -9.58
N LYS A 236 2.69 10.42 -9.19
CA LYS A 236 3.79 11.31 -9.63
C LYS A 236 5.15 10.81 -9.13
N LEU A 237 5.25 10.37 -7.88
CA LEU A 237 6.47 9.81 -7.30
C LEU A 237 6.90 8.54 -8.04
N LEU A 238 5.97 7.64 -8.36
CA LEU A 238 6.23 6.44 -9.17
C LEU A 238 6.62 6.80 -10.60
N GLN A 239 5.98 7.81 -11.20
CA GLN A 239 6.29 8.28 -12.55
C GLN A 239 7.72 8.83 -12.65
N ALA A 240 8.22 9.46 -11.59
CA ALA A 240 9.57 10.02 -11.53
C ALA A 240 10.67 8.94 -11.56
N ILE A 241 10.36 7.70 -11.16
CA ILE A 241 11.30 6.58 -11.16
C ILE A 241 11.46 6.06 -12.60
N ALA A 242 12.70 6.08 -13.09
CA ALA A 242 13.03 5.70 -14.47
C ALA A 242 12.96 4.19 -14.75
N ALA A 243 13.02 3.37 -13.69
CA ALA A 243 12.95 1.91 -13.79
C ALA A 243 11.76 1.45 -14.64
N ARG A 244 12.04 0.47 -15.51
CA ARG A 244 11.01 -0.07 -16.39
C ARG A 244 10.03 -0.95 -15.63
N GLN A 245 10.47 -1.66 -14.60
CA GLN A 245 9.62 -2.54 -13.81
C GLN A 245 9.47 -1.97 -12.40
N ILE A 246 8.26 -1.53 -12.07
CA ILE A 246 7.91 -0.98 -10.76
C ILE A 246 6.67 -1.70 -10.25
N ILE A 247 6.73 -2.21 -9.02
CA ILE A 247 5.55 -2.71 -8.32
C ILE A 247 5.44 -2.01 -6.96
N LEU A 248 4.31 -1.37 -6.72
CA LEU A 248 3.91 -0.84 -5.42
C LEU A 248 3.00 -1.85 -4.73
N VAL A 249 3.47 -2.45 -3.66
CA VAL A 249 2.66 -3.27 -2.77
C VAL A 249 2.23 -2.42 -1.58
N SER A 250 0.93 -2.36 -1.28
CA SER A 250 0.40 -1.52 -0.21
C SER A 250 -0.57 -2.30 0.66
N ASP A 251 -0.22 -2.38 1.95
CA ASP A 251 -1.04 -2.93 3.01
C ASP A 251 -1.67 -1.79 3.83
N SER A 252 -2.67 -1.15 3.23
CA SER A 252 -3.42 -0.05 3.84
C SER A 252 -4.77 0.09 3.14
N CYS A 253 -5.79 0.62 3.83
CA CYS A 253 -7.18 0.80 3.32
C CYS A 253 -7.31 1.74 2.10
N PHE A 254 -6.19 2.18 1.55
CA PHE A 254 -5.97 3.11 0.45
C PHE A 254 -5.80 2.42 -0.91
N SER A 255 -5.26 1.21 -0.92
CA SER A 255 -4.52 0.67 -2.07
C SER A 255 -5.40 0.31 -3.28
N GLY A 256 -6.71 0.21 -3.09
CA GLY A 256 -7.65 -0.13 -4.16
C GLY A 256 -7.86 0.97 -5.22
N SER A 257 -7.59 2.25 -4.92
CA SER A 257 -7.79 3.34 -5.90
C SER A 257 -6.73 3.36 -7.01
N LEU A 258 -5.47 3.04 -6.68
CA LEU A 258 -4.41 2.91 -7.70
C LEU A 258 -4.63 1.68 -8.60
N THR A 259 -5.10 0.58 -8.04
CA THR A 259 -5.38 -0.66 -8.80
C THR A 259 -6.63 -0.57 -9.68
N ARG A 260 -7.46 0.47 -9.50
CA ARG A 260 -8.69 0.68 -10.28
C ARG A 260 -8.45 1.35 -11.64
N GLU A 261 -7.32 2.01 -11.85
CA GLU A 261 -7.02 2.66 -13.14
C GLU A 261 -6.98 1.65 -14.28
N GLN A 262 -6.36 0.50 -14.05
CA GLN A 262 -6.45 -0.68 -14.91
C GLN A 262 -6.47 -1.95 -14.06
N LYS A 263 -7.67 -2.46 -13.75
CA LYS A 263 -7.81 -3.76 -13.09
C LYS A 263 -7.31 -4.87 -14.01
N LEU A 264 -6.32 -5.62 -13.56
CA LEU A 264 -5.87 -6.84 -14.23
C LEU A 264 -6.59 -8.01 -13.56
N SER A 265 -7.51 -8.64 -14.29
CA SER A 265 -8.29 -9.79 -13.81
C SER A 265 -7.63 -11.12 -14.18
N THR A 266 -8.14 -12.21 -13.64
CA THR A 266 -7.72 -13.61 -13.83
C THR A 266 -7.62 -14.09 -15.29
N GLY A 267 -8.06 -13.29 -16.26
CA GLY A 267 -7.89 -13.54 -17.70
C GLY A 267 -6.68 -12.83 -18.35
N PHE A 268 -5.92 -12.02 -17.61
CA PHE A 268 -4.73 -11.36 -18.13
C PHE A 268 -3.57 -12.36 -18.22
N ALA A 269 -3.30 -12.84 -19.43
CA ALA A 269 -2.18 -13.73 -19.73
C ALA A 269 -1.04 -12.93 -20.37
N ALA A 270 -0.30 -12.16 -19.59
CA ALA A 270 1.00 -11.65 -20.03
C ALA A 270 2.00 -12.82 -20.09
N LYS A 271 1.88 -13.66 -21.12
CA LYS A 271 2.69 -14.88 -21.30
C LYS A 271 3.88 -14.69 -22.24
N SER A 272 4.14 -13.48 -22.73
CA SER A 272 5.27 -13.23 -23.63
C SER A 272 6.41 -12.52 -22.90
N ALA A 273 7.65 -12.83 -23.30
CA ALA A 273 8.84 -12.06 -22.89
C ALA A 273 8.68 -10.55 -23.18
N ASP A 274 7.80 -10.19 -24.11
CA ASP A 274 7.48 -8.80 -24.46
C ASP A 274 6.78 -8.04 -23.34
N ALA A 275 6.04 -8.71 -22.45
CA ALA A 275 5.46 -8.08 -21.25
C ALA A 275 6.54 -7.49 -20.33
N LEU A 276 7.71 -8.14 -20.27
CA LEU A 276 8.85 -7.67 -19.49
C LEU A 276 9.65 -6.59 -20.22
N ARG A 277 9.42 -6.40 -21.52
CA ARG A 277 10.06 -5.35 -22.33
C ARG A 277 9.36 -4.00 -22.23
N GLN A 278 8.08 -3.99 -21.85
CA GLN A 278 7.29 -2.78 -21.67
C GLN A 278 7.53 -2.14 -20.30
N ARG A 279 7.30 -0.82 -20.19
CA ARG A 279 7.28 -0.15 -18.89
C ARG A 279 6.05 -0.59 -18.11
N SER A 280 6.28 -1.19 -16.96
CA SER A 280 5.24 -1.68 -16.07
C SER A 280 5.32 -0.95 -14.73
N VAL A 281 4.26 -0.20 -14.41
CA VAL A 281 4.03 0.34 -13.08
C VAL A 281 2.77 -0.30 -12.52
N LEU A 282 2.93 -1.21 -11.57
CA LEU A 282 1.86 -2.04 -11.03
C LEU A 282 1.58 -1.67 -9.58
N ALA A 283 0.33 -1.79 -9.17
CA ALA A 283 -0.08 -1.71 -7.78
C ALA A 283 -0.64 -3.06 -7.34
N PHE A 284 -0.28 -3.49 -6.13
CA PHE A 284 -0.76 -4.68 -5.44
C PHE A 284 -1.21 -4.26 -4.04
N SER A 285 -2.49 -4.44 -3.77
CA SER A 285 -3.24 -3.84 -2.69
C SER A 285 -3.78 -4.93 -1.77
N SER A 286 -3.69 -4.79 -0.44
CA SER A 286 -4.34 -5.74 0.48
C SER A 286 -5.86 -5.75 0.34
N GLY A 287 -6.44 -4.63 -0.11
CA GLY A 287 -7.86 -4.53 -0.45
C GLY A 287 -8.75 -4.23 0.76
N GLY A 288 -9.75 -3.38 0.52
CA GLY A 288 -10.85 -3.10 1.45
C GLY A 288 -10.56 -2.23 2.68
N GLU A 289 -11.64 -1.89 3.38
CA GLU A 289 -11.70 -1.26 4.72
C GLU A 289 -11.90 -2.32 5.83
N GLU A 290 -11.74 -3.59 5.47
CA GLU A 290 -12.23 -4.76 6.20
C GLU A 290 -11.43 -5.03 7.49
N PRO A 291 -12.00 -5.80 8.44
CA PRO A 291 -11.55 -5.74 9.83
C PRO A 291 -10.20 -6.42 9.99
N VAL A 292 -9.08 -5.70 9.93
CA VAL A 292 -7.81 -6.32 10.34
C VAL A 292 -7.97 -6.80 11.79
N SER A 293 -7.85 -8.11 12.01
CA SER A 293 -7.71 -8.63 13.37
C SER A 293 -6.45 -7.99 13.93
N ASP A 294 -6.55 -7.29 15.05
CA ASP A 294 -5.38 -6.66 15.70
C ASP A 294 -4.34 -7.71 16.14
N GLU A 295 -4.70 -9.00 16.06
CA GLU A 295 -3.85 -10.15 16.37
C GLU A 295 -3.02 -10.64 15.17
N GLY A 296 -3.29 -10.15 13.96
CA GLY A 296 -2.55 -10.56 12.76
C GLY A 296 -2.47 -12.09 12.59
N LYS A 297 -1.44 -12.57 11.91
CA LYS A 297 -1.08 -13.99 11.84
C LYS A 297 0.44 -14.11 11.96
N GLY A 298 0.91 -14.81 12.99
CA GLY A 298 2.36 -14.99 13.21
C GLY A 298 3.15 -13.69 13.42
N GLY A 299 2.53 -12.67 14.03
CA GLY A 299 3.15 -11.35 14.24
C GLY A 299 3.10 -10.42 13.03
N HIS A 300 2.36 -10.79 11.98
CA HIS A 300 2.22 -10.01 10.74
C HIS A 300 0.77 -9.65 10.48
N SER A 301 0.50 -8.64 9.64
CA SER A 301 -0.85 -8.52 9.09
C SER A 301 -1.22 -9.80 8.30
N ILE A 302 -2.51 -10.09 8.12
CA ILE A 302 -2.93 -11.28 7.35
C ILE A 302 -2.38 -11.20 5.92
N PHE A 303 -2.50 -10.04 5.29
CA PHE A 303 -1.97 -9.79 3.95
C PHE A 303 -0.44 -9.99 3.88
N ALA A 304 0.31 -9.35 4.78
CA ALA A 304 1.76 -9.45 4.82
C ALA A 304 2.22 -10.89 5.11
N TRP A 305 1.54 -11.61 6.01
CA TRP A 305 1.83 -13.01 6.29
C TRP A 305 1.73 -13.89 5.04
N HIS A 306 0.63 -13.75 4.28
CA HIS A 306 0.45 -14.50 3.04
C HIS A 306 1.48 -14.08 1.98
N LEU A 307 1.73 -12.78 1.82
CA LEU A 307 2.75 -12.27 0.90
C LEU A 307 4.15 -12.81 1.22
N ILE A 308 4.58 -12.76 2.48
CA ILE A 308 5.88 -13.27 2.94
C ILE A 308 6.00 -14.75 2.62
N ASN A 309 4.98 -15.55 2.89
CA ASN A 309 5.02 -16.99 2.64
C ASN A 309 5.00 -17.32 1.15
N THR A 310 4.22 -16.59 0.34
CA THR A 310 4.24 -16.73 -1.11
C THR A 310 5.62 -16.40 -1.66
N LEU A 311 6.21 -15.25 -1.27
CA LEU A 311 7.56 -14.86 -1.68
C LEU A 311 8.61 -15.91 -1.28
N LYS A 312 8.52 -16.46 -0.06
CA LYS A 312 9.41 -17.53 0.42
C LYS A 312 9.33 -18.81 -0.42
N SER A 313 8.15 -19.10 -0.97
CA SER A 313 7.88 -20.29 -1.78
C SER A 313 8.29 -20.16 -3.25
N VAL A 314 8.65 -18.96 -3.72
CA VAL A 314 9.02 -18.73 -5.12
C VAL A 314 10.25 -19.56 -5.47
N SER A 315 10.11 -20.48 -6.43
CA SER A 315 11.19 -21.32 -6.95
C SER A 315 11.34 -21.07 -8.45
N GLY A 316 12.08 -20.03 -8.83
CA GLY A 316 12.32 -19.63 -10.22
C GLY A 316 11.75 -18.26 -10.56
N ASN A 317 11.45 -18.06 -11.84
CA ASN A 317 10.88 -16.83 -12.37
C ASN A 317 9.36 -16.86 -12.23
N GLN A 318 8.79 -15.86 -11.57
CA GLN A 318 7.34 -15.69 -11.43
C GLN A 318 6.94 -14.25 -11.76
N LEU A 319 5.78 -14.10 -12.41
CA LEU A 319 5.23 -12.78 -12.67
C LEU A 319 4.57 -12.23 -11.40
N GLY A 320 4.51 -10.90 -11.29
CA GLY A 320 3.80 -10.23 -10.20
C GLY A 320 2.34 -10.65 -10.12
N PHE A 321 1.71 -10.91 -11.26
CA PHE A 321 0.35 -11.45 -11.33
C PHE A 321 0.20 -12.83 -10.69
N ASP A 322 1.20 -13.71 -10.84
CA ASP A 322 1.17 -15.05 -10.23
C ASP A 322 1.30 -14.96 -8.70
N ILE A 323 2.20 -14.09 -8.22
CA ILE A 323 2.34 -13.78 -6.78
C ILE A 323 1.02 -13.24 -6.23
N TYR A 324 0.42 -12.26 -6.92
CA TYR A 324 -0.87 -11.69 -6.57
C TYR A 324 -1.95 -12.77 -6.44
N ARG A 325 -2.11 -13.64 -7.45
CA ARG A 325 -3.13 -14.69 -7.45
C ARG A 325 -2.98 -15.62 -6.25
N SER A 326 -1.76 -16.08 -5.97
CA SER A 326 -1.51 -16.95 -4.81
C SER A 326 -1.82 -16.27 -3.48
N VAL A 327 -1.48 -14.99 -3.33
CA VAL A 327 -1.81 -14.23 -2.11
C VAL A 327 -3.30 -13.95 -2.02
N HIS A 328 -3.96 -13.56 -3.12
CA HIS A 328 -5.40 -13.31 -3.19
C HIS A 328 -6.20 -14.54 -2.76
N ASP A 329 -5.91 -15.70 -3.35
CA ASP A 329 -6.61 -16.96 -3.02
C ASP A 329 -6.42 -17.34 -1.54
N ALA A 330 -5.22 -17.12 -1.00
CA ALA A 330 -4.89 -17.47 0.37
C ALA A 330 -5.51 -16.49 1.39
N VAL A 331 -5.46 -15.18 1.12
CA VAL A 331 -6.10 -14.15 1.96
C VAL A 331 -7.60 -14.33 1.97
N LYS A 332 -8.24 -14.50 0.80
CA LYS A 332 -9.70 -14.67 0.68
C LYS A 332 -10.22 -15.91 1.40
N LYS A 333 -9.39 -16.95 1.52
CA LYS A 333 -9.71 -18.16 2.28
C LYS A 333 -9.68 -17.94 3.78
N ASP A 334 -8.68 -17.20 4.27
CA ASP A 334 -8.44 -17.01 5.70
C ASP A 334 -9.21 -15.81 6.28
N PHE A 335 -9.58 -14.85 5.44
CA PHE A 335 -10.19 -13.60 5.85
C PHE A 335 -11.09 -13.01 4.74
N PRO A 336 -12.20 -12.35 5.07
CA PRO A 336 -13.03 -11.63 4.09
C PRO A 336 -12.34 -10.33 3.67
N GLN A 337 -11.16 -10.46 3.05
CA GLN A 337 -10.40 -9.41 2.42
C GLN A 337 -10.17 -9.80 0.96
N GLU A 338 -10.32 -8.83 0.05
CA GLU A 338 -10.18 -9.03 -1.39
C GLU A 338 -9.00 -8.21 -1.94
N PRO A 339 -7.77 -8.75 -1.92
CA PRO A 339 -6.61 -8.09 -2.52
C PRO A 339 -6.85 -7.68 -3.97
N GLN A 340 -6.18 -6.61 -4.41
CA GLN A 340 -6.37 -6.05 -5.75
C GLN A 340 -5.03 -5.90 -6.46
N TYR A 341 -5.03 -6.07 -7.79
CA TYR A 341 -3.84 -5.90 -8.63
C TYR A 341 -4.21 -5.16 -9.91
N GLY A 342 -3.35 -4.23 -10.33
CA GLY A 342 -3.62 -3.43 -11.52
C GLY A 342 -2.48 -2.53 -11.94
N GLY A 343 -2.57 -2.01 -13.18
CA GLY A 343 -1.65 -1.03 -13.72
C GLY A 343 -1.98 0.39 -13.26
N VAL A 344 -0.95 1.18 -12.94
CA VAL A 344 -1.06 2.60 -12.60
C VAL A 344 -0.76 3.43 -13.86
N ILE A 345 -1.79 3.68 -14.66
CA ILE A 345 -1.70 4.39 -15.95
C ILE A 345 -1.16 5.80 -15.75
N THR A 346 -1.62 6.50 -14.71
CA THR A 346 -1.18 7.85 -14.36
C THR A 346 0.31 7.93 -14.03
N ALA A 347 0.90 6.82 -13.55
CA ALA A 347 2.34 6.69 -13.32
C ALA A 347 3.12 6.23 -14.56
N GLY A 348 2.44 6.00 -15.70
CA GLY A 348 3.02 5.62 -16.99
C GLY A 348 3.19 4.11 -17.19
N HIS A 349 2.30 3.29 -16.61
CA HIS A 349 2.17 1.89 -16.96
C HIS A 349 1.78 1.73 -18.44
N THR A 350 2.44 0.82 -19.15
CA THR A 350 2.09 0.42 -20.51
C THR A 350 1.29 -0.87 -20.48
N SER A 351 0.15 -0.90 -21.17
CA SER A 351 -0.71 -2.09 -21.24
C SER A 351 0.08 -3.33 -21.69
N GLY A 352 -0.12 -4.44 -20.99
CA GLY A 352 0.64 -5.67 -21.23
C GLY A 352 1.93 -5.78 -20.40
N GLY A 353 2.37 -4.71 -19.74
CA GLY A 353 3.60 -4.70 -18.95
C GLY A 353 3.47 -5.47 -17.64
N GLU A 354 4.47 -6.28 -17.29
CA GLU A 354 4.48 -7.06 -16.04
C GLU A 354 5.75 -6.87 -15.20
N PHE A 355 5.64 -7.24 -13.92
CA PHE A 355 6.76 -7.29 -12.98
C PHE A 355 7.30 -8.71 -12.88
N LEU A 356 8.63 -8.88 -12.84
CA LEU A 356 9.27 -10.18 -12.68
C LEU A 356 9.88 -10.32 -11.29
N PHE A 357 9.46 -11.36 -10.58
CA PHE A 357 10.14 -11.89 -9.40
C PHE A 357 11.07 -13.02 -9.85
N ASP A 358 12.36 -12.68 -9.99
CA ASP A 358 13.42 -13.62 -10.33
C ASP A 358 14.40 -13.79 -9.16
N ARG A 359 14.72 -15.04 -8.81
CA ARG A 359 15.69 -15.31 -7.75
C ARG A 359 17.09 -14.88 -8.18
N ARG A 360 17.92 -14.53 -7.21
CA ARG A 360 19.35 -14.35 -7.46
C ARG A 360 19.94 -15.72 -7.82
N ASN A 361 20.41 -15.87 -9.07
CA ASN A 361 21.26 -16.98 -9.45
C ASN A 361 22.55 -16.85 -8.62
N ASN A 362 22.81 -17.85 -7.79
CA ASN A 362 23.92 -17.84 -6.85
C ASN A 362 25.21 -18.33 -7.49
#